data_AF-A0A965RV78-F1
#
_entry.id   AF-A0A965RV78-F1
#
_cell.length_a   1.000
_cell.length_b   1.000
_cell.length_c   1.000
_cell.angle_alpha   90.00
_cell.angle_beta   90.00
_cell.angle_gamma   90.00
#
_symmetry.space_group_name_H-M   'P 1'
#
loop_
_entity.id
_entity.type
_entity.pdbx_description
1 polymer ?
#
loop_
_entity_poly.entity_id
_entity_poly.type
_entity_poly.pdbx_seq_one_letter_code
_entity_poly.pdbx_strand_id
1 'polypeptide(L)'
;MKWLILFFLTSTLNISFACLSATQNRIYPLGSCPKGLVVVETRLVRTEKKNHRDERIEIVPVWFGVSYFKTYDKNYLVIEEKVIDTLKLFLDKDYEITIEQTFLKGQEFAKNVVGFQSATLLSIQKCNFQFNCYNSNLDFDSLNNTSYIKFDNEKINISMLNDTTMNSLSFDFLQHLKGFDDIIIDAKLFRSILGIASIREYQIGTEKLLVYHLGNRDDIHVIEDNSKKEKIPKFDLKRITYPENVNYHSDNFDFWFYHREKK
;
A
#
# COMPACT_ATOMS: atom_id res chain seq x y z
N MET A 1 -28.57 27.69 35.50
CA MET A 1 -28.43 27.95 34.05
C MET A 1 -27.02 28.32 33.59
N LYS A 2 -26.24 29.18 34.29
CA LYS A 2 -24.88 29.56 33.85
C LYS A 2 -23.88 28.40 33.73
N TRP A 3 -23.98 27.38 34.59
CA TRP A 3 -23.12 26.20 34.56
C TRP A 3 -23.43 25.20 33.43
N LEU A 4 -24.66 25.21 32.92
CA LEU A 4 -25.09 24.35 31.81
C LEU A 4 -24.53 24.81 30.47
N ILE A 5 -24.36 26.13 30.30
CA ILE A 5 -23.72 26.73 29.12
C ILE A 5 -22.22 26.45 29.10
N LEU A 6 -21.56 26.46 30.27
CA LEU A 6 -20.15 26.11 30.38
C LEU A 6 -19.89 24.63 30.06
N PHE A 7 -20.80 23.73 30.48
CA PHE A 7 -20.72 22.30 30.17
C PHE A 7 -20.89 22.03 28.66
N PHE A 8 -21.80 22.74 27.99
CA PHE A 8 -21.96 22.66 26.53
C PHE A 8 -20.76 23.24 25.76
N LEU A 9 -20.12 24.29 26.29
CA LEU A 9 -18.91 24.88 25.70
C LEU A 9 -17.68 23.98 25.88
N THR A 10 -17.57 23.22 26.98
CA THR A 10 -16.49 22.26 27.17
C THR A 10 -16.71 20.95 26.39
N SER A 11 -17.95 20.53 26.17
CA SER A 11 -18.25 19.32 25.38
C SER A 11 -18.12 19.53 23.86
N THR A 12 -18.01 20.78 23.39
CA THR A 12 -17.83 21.13 21.97
C THR A 12 -16.37 21.43 21.59
N LEU A 13 -15.45 21.39 22.56
CA LEU A 13 -14.01 21.56 22.35
C LEU A 13 -13.26 20.24 22.15
N ASN A 14 -13.96 19.12 22.02
CA ASN A 14 -13.42 17.99 21.26
C ASN A 14 -13.51 18.38 19.77
N ILE A 15 -12.68 19.33 19.36
CA ILE A 15 -12.27 19.44 17.98
C ILE A 15 -11.57 18.11 17.73
N SER A 16 -12.33 17.13 17.23
CA SER A 16 -11.77 15.96 16.60
C SER A 16 -10.93 16.50 15.45
N PHE A 17 -9.65 16.76 15.73
CA PHE A 17 -8.63 16.77 14.71
C PHE A 17 -8.60 15.33 14.20
N ALA A 18 -9.50 15.03 13.26
CA ALA A 18 -9.39 13.91 12.36
C ALA A 18 -8.14 14.19 11.52
N CYS A 19 -6.96 13.90 12.09
CA CYS A 19 -5.69 14.13 11.45
C CYS A 19 -5.66 13.35 10.13
N LEU A 20 -5.32 14.00 9.02
CA LEU A 20 -5.09 13.41 7.68
C LEU A 20 -3.95 12.36 7.62
N SER A 21 -3.66 11.67 8.71
CA SER A 21 -2.66 10.62 8.79
C SER A 21 -3.09 9.45 7.92
N ALA A 22 -2.17 9.00 7.07
CA ALA A 22 -2.32 7.81 6.28
C ALA A 22 -0.94 7.19 6.06
N THR A 23 -0.86 5.87 5.98
CA THR A 23 0.40 5.19 5.63
C THR A 23 0.29 4.44 4.31
N GLN A 24 1.41 4.34 3.62
CA GLN A 24 1.48 3.64 2.33
C GLN A 24 2.80 2.89 2.21
N ASN A 25 2.69 1.56 2.19
CA ASN A 25 3.81 0.64 2.00
C ASN A 25 3.72 0.00 0.61
N ARG A 26 4.46 0.55 -0.34
CA ARG A 26 4.38 0.14 -1.75
C ARG A 26 5.58 -0.67 -2.16
N ILE A 27 5.34 -1.73 -2.93
CA ILE A 27 6.33 -2.58 -3.59
C ILE A 27 6.24 -2.30 -5.09
N TYR A 28 7.38 -1.98 -5.68
CA TYR A 28 7.58 -1.78 -7.10
C TYR A 28 8.58 -2.83 -7.59
N PRO A 29 8.09 -3.94 -8.18
CA PRO A 29 8.97 -4.96 -8.73
C PRO A 29 9.90 -4.39 -9.78
N LEU A 30 11.20 -4.59 -9.58
CA LEU A 30 12.22 -4.30 -10.57
C LEU A 30 12.46 -5.52 -11.46
N GLY A 31 12.39 -6.72 -10.89
CA GLY A 31 12.71 -7.97 -11.55
C GLY A 31 12.95 -9.11 -10.57
N SER A 32 13.56 -10.20 -11.03
CA SER A 32 13.99 -11.31 -10.18
C SER A 32 15.46 -11.66 -10.42
N CYS A 33 16.06 -12.34 -9.45
CA CYS A 33 17.37 -12.95 -9.55
C CYS A 33 17.34 -14.33 -8.87
N PRO A 34 18.42 -15.13 -8.92
CA PRO A 34 18.45 -16.45 -8.27
C PRO A 34 18.16 -16.44 -6.76
N LYS A 35 18.37 -15.31 -6.09
CA LYS A 35 18.05 -15.14 -4.66
C LYS A 35 16.55 -14.89 -4.43
N GLY A 36 15.86 -14.26 -5.38
CA GLY A 36 14.42 -14.02 -5.31
C GLY A 36 13.97 -12.74 -6.02
N LEU A 37 12.88 -12.15 -5.54
CA LEU A 37 12.27 -10.96 -6.13
C LEU A 37 13.02 -9.70 -5.70
N VAL A 38 13.43 -8.88 -6.67
CA VAL A 38 14.13 -7.61 -6.43
C VAL A 38 13.15 -6.46 -6.63
N VAL A 39 13.05 -5.58 -5.63
CA VAL A 39 12.03 -4.53 -5.57
C VAL A 39 12.58 -3.19 -5.10
N VAL A 40 11.90 -2.11 -5.45
CA VAL A 40 11.87 -0.90 -4.64
C VAL A 40 10.69 -0.99 -3.69
N GLU A 41 10.91 -0.79 -2.40
CA GLU A 41 9.85 -0.64 -1.41
C GLU A 41 9.85 0.79 -0.87
N THR A 42 8.70 1.45 -0.85
CA THR A 42 8.56 2.78 -0.23
C THR A 42 7.63 2.68 0.96
N ARG A 43 8.05 3.24 2.10
CA ARG A 43 7.23 3.39 3.30
C ARG A 43 6.97 4.85 3.52
N LEU A 44 5.74 5.27 3.27
CA LEU A 44 5.34 6.67 3.27
C LEU A 44 4.31 6.92 4.35
N VAL A 45 4.39 8.09 4.95
CA VAL A 45 3.43 8.62 5.90
C VAL A 45 2.94 9.96 5.36
N ARG A 46 1.62 10.13 5.29
CA ARG A 46 0.96 11.38 4.98
C ARG A 46 0.71 12.14 6.27
N THR A 47 0.99 13.43 6.24
CA THR A 47 0.69 14.36 7.32
C THR A 47 0.28 15.71 6.73
N GLU A 48 0.16 16.70 7.58
CA GLU A 48 -0.28 18.05 7.25
C GLU A 48 0.87 19.04 7.41
N LYS A 49 1.00 19.96 6.46
CA LYS A 49 1.88 21.11 6.58
C LYS A 49 1.08 22.39 6.49
N LYS A 50 1.32 23.31 7.42
CA LYS A 50 0.81 24.68 7.33
C LYS A 50 1.57 25.40 6.22
N ASN A 51 0.84 25.78 5.18
CA ASN A 51 1.32 26.63 4.11
C ASN A 51 0.82 28.06 4.39
N HIS A 52 1.75 28.97 4.64
CA HIS A 52 1.43 30.38 4.82
C HIS A 52 1.44 31.06 3.45
N ARG A 53 0.25 31.30 2.90
CA ARG A 53 0.05 32.11 1.70
C ARG A 53 -0.94 33.22 2.04
N ASP A 54 -0.53 34.47 1.83
CA ASP A 54 -1.35 35.68 1.89
C ASP A 54 -2.35 35.70 3.06
N GLU A 55 -1.84 35.93 4.28
CA GLU A 55 -2.60 36.08 5.53
C GLU A 55 -3.51 34.90 5.95
N ARG A 56 -3.56 33.82 5.15
CA ARG A 56 -4.33 32.59 5.42
C ARG A 56 -3.40 31.43 5.73
N ILE A 57 -3.78 30.61 6.71
CA ILE A 57 -3.15 29.32 6.99
C ILE A 57 -3.90 28.27 6.18
N GLU A 58 -3.27 27.79 5.10
CA GLU A 58 -3.77 26.66 4.34
C GLU A 58 -3.12 25.38 4.87
N ILE A 59 -3.91 24.37 5.21
CA ILE A 59 -3.40 23.05 5.58
C ILE A 59 -3.34 22.22 4.31
N VAL A 60 -2.14 21.79 3.92
CA VAL A 60 -1.92 20.98 2.72
C VAL A 60 -1.39 19.59 3.08
N PRO A 61 -1.86 18.52 2.41
CA PRO A 61 -1.34 17.18 2.60
C PRO A 61 0.10 17.09 2.07
N VAL A 62 0.96 16.47 2.87
CA VAL A 62 2.36 16.23 2.57
C VAL A 62 2.74 14.80 2.91
N TRP A 63 3.70 14.26 2.20
CA TRP A 63 4.23 12.91 2.39
C TRP A 63 5.69 12.96 2.81
N PHE A 64 6.10 12.00 3.61
CA PHE A 64 7.51 11.74 3.92
C PHE A 64 7.72 10.25 4.16
N GLY A 65 8.97 9.80 4.12
CA GLY A 65 9.22 8.37 4.32
C GLY A 65 10.61 7.92 3.93
N VAL A 66 10.73 6.61 3.74
CA VAL A 66 11.99 5.96 3.36
C VAL A 66 11.74 4.97 2.25
N SER A 67 12.67 4.94 1.30
CA SER A 67 12.66 4.01 0.18
C SER A 67 13.84 3.05 0.28
N TYR A 68 13.56 1.78 0.02
CA TYR A 68 14.49 0.68 0.13
C TYR A 68 14.62 -0.04 -1.20
N PHE A 69 15.82 -0.49 -1.52
CA PHE A 69 16.07 -1.55 -2.47
C PHE A 69 16.16 -2.86 -1.71
N LYS A 70 15.32 -3.83 -2.04
CA LYS A 70 15.25 -5.11 -1.32
C LYS A 70 15.24 -6.31 -2.26
N THR A 71 15.76 -7.41 -1.74
CA THR A 71 15.59 -8.73 -2.33
C THR A 71 14.81 -9.62 -1.36
N TYR A 72 13.65 -10.10 -1.80
CA TYR A 72 12.80 -11.02 -1.05
C TYR A 72 12.96 -12.45 -1.54
N ASP A 73 13.05 -13.41 -0.62
CA ASP A 73 12.91 -14.83 -0.95
C ASP A 73 11.45 -15.18 -1.28
N LYS A 74 11.21 -16.43 -1.70
CA LYS A 74 9.86 -16.94 -2.02
C LYS A 74 8.88 -16.98 -0.83
N ASN A 75 9.39 -16.85 0.40
CA ASN A 75 8.63 -16.85 1.64
C ASN A 75 8.50 -15.42 2.22
N TYR A 76 8.79 -14.38 1.43
CA TYR A 76 8.76 -12.97 1.84
C TYR A 76 9.80 -12.59 2.89
N LEU A 77 10.86 -13.37 3.06
CA LEU A 77 11.98 -12.99 3.92
C LEU A 77 12.91 -12.04 3.18
N VAL A 78 13.29 -10.96 3.84
CA VAL A 78 14.28 -10.00 3.32
C VAL A 78 15.66 -10.65 3.36
N ILE A 79 16.25 -10.90 2.20
CA ILE A 79 17.61 -11.43 2.05
C ILE A 79 18.63 -10.29 2.04
N GLU A 80 18.29 -9.20 1.34
CA GLU A 80 19.13 -8.02 1.20
C GLU A 80 18.27 -6.77 1.31
N GLU A 81 18.78 -5.74 1.97
CA GLU A 81 18.12 -4.45 2.12
C GLU A 81 19.15 -3.32 2.06
N LYS A 82 18.77 -2.24 1.38
CA LYS A 82 19.52 -1.00 1.35
C LYS A 82 18.58 0.18 1.28
N VAL A 83 18.77 1.18 2.13
CA VAL A 83 18.10 2.48 1.98
C VAL A 83 18.62 3.17 0.72
N ILE A 84 17.72 3.51 -0.21
CA ILE A 84 18.05 4.21 -1.46
C ILE A 84 17.55 5.65 -1.49
N ASP A 85 16.58 5.99 -0.65
CA ASP A 85 16.13 7.36 -0.48
C ASP A 85 15.55 7.61 0.92
N THR A 86 15.74 8.83 1.43
CA THR A 86 15.06 9.34 2.62
C THR A 86 14.26 10.55 2.17
N LEU A 87 12.96 10.32 1.98
CA LEU A 87 12.03 11.27 1.39
C LEU A 87 11.61 12.27 2.46
N LYS A 88 12.20 13.46 2.40
CA LYS A 88 11.76 14.61 3.21
C LYS A 88 10.35 15.02 2.80
N LEU A 89 9.66 15.76 3.68
CA LEU A 89 8.31 16.26 3.43
C LEU A 89 8.17 16.88 2.02
N PHE A 90 7.34 16.26 1.18
CA PHE A 90 6.99 16.70 -0.17
C PHE A 90 5.47 16.82 -0.32
N LEU A 91 4.99 17.65 -1.26
CA LEU A 91 3.57 17.88 -1.46
C LEU A 91 2.94 16.69 -2.20
N ASP A 92 1.66 16.42 -1.96
CA ASP A 92 0.91 15.34 -2.64
C ASP A 92 1.00 15.41 -4.18
N LYS A 93 0.97 16.62 -4.76
CA LYS A 93 1.16 16.84 -6.20
C LYS A 93 2.52 16.38 -6.75
N ASP A 94 3.53 16.24 -5.89
CA ASP A 94 4.89 15.84 -6.24
C ASP A 94 5.11 14.33 -6.00
N TYR A 95 4.06 13.58 -5.64
CA TYR A 95 4.15 12.14 -5.35
C TYR A 95 4.69 11.34 -6.54
N GLU A 96 4.06 11.44 -7.72
CA GLU A 96 4.45 10.66 -8.90
C GLU A 96 5.92 10.84 -9.25
N ILE A 97 6.38 12.09 -9.30
CA ILE A 97 7.76 12.42 -9.67
C ILE A 97 8.76 11.97 -8.59
N THR A 98 8.40 12.03 -7.31
CA THR A 98 9.25 11.59 -6.20
C THR A 98 9.42 10.06 -6.23
N ILE A 99 8.34 9.32 -6.46
CA ILE A 99 8.38 7.86 -6.56
C ILE A 99 9.06 7.41 -7.85
N GLU A 100 8.83 8.10 -8.97
CA GLU A 100 9.55 7.88 -10.24
C GLU A 100 11.07 7.97 -10.06
N GLN A 101 11.56 9.03 -9.43
CA GLN A 101 12.99 9.19 -9.15
C GLN A 101 13.53 8.07 -8.26
N THR A 102 12.77 7.67 -7.24
CA THR A 102 13.13 6.55 -6.37
C THR A 102 13.22 5.24 -7.15
N PHE A 103 12.24 4.96 -8.02
CA PHE A 103 12.19 3.76 -8.83
C PHE A 103 13.38 3.69 -9.79
N LEU A 104 13.73 4.81 -10.46
CA LEU A 104 14.89 4.90 -11.33
C LEU A 104 16.21 4.64 -10.57
N LYS A 105 16.36 5.17 -9.35
CA LYS A 105 17.52 4.84 -8.50
C LYS A 105 17.59 3.33 -8.24
N GLY A 106 16.45 2.69 -7.94
CA GLY A 106 16.36 1.24 -7.78
C GLY A 106 16.77 0.46 -9.04
N GLN A 107 16.32 0.92 -10.22
CA GLN A 107 16.72 0.32 -11.50
C GLN A 107 18.22 0.41 -11.74
N GLU A 108 18.88 1.51 -11.37
CA GLU A 108 20.34 1.62 -11.46
C GLU A 108 21.06 0.62 -10.53
N PHE A 109 20.54 0.40 -9.31
CA PHE A 109 21.08 -0.65 -8.43
C PHE A 109 20.89 -2.06 -9.02
N ALA A 110 19.73 -2.33 -9.61
CA ALA A 110 19.41 -3.63 -10.18
C ALA A 110 20.36 -4.07 -11.31
N LYS A 111 20.96 -3.12 -12.04
CA LYS A 111 21.96 -3.43 -13.09
C LYS A 111 23.17 -4.21 -12.57
N ASN A 112 23.46 -4.11 -11.28
CA ASN A 112 24.59 -4.79 -10.64
C ASN A 112 24.21 -6.14 -10.01
N VAL A 113 22.93 -6.53 -10.08
CA VAL A 113 22.47 -7.80 -9.51
C VAL A 113 22.75 -8.94 -10.49
N VAL A 114 23.50 -9.93 -10.03
CA VAL A 114 23.88 -11.10 -10.86
C VAL A 114 22.64 -11.93 -11.20
N GLY A 115 22.50 -12.26 -12.49
CA GLY A 115 21.38 -13.07 -13.00
C GLY A 115 20.02 -12.35 -12.96
N PHE A 116 20.03 -11.02 -12.94
CA PHE A 116 18.81 -10.22 -12.91
C PHE A 116 17.99 -10.31 -14.20
N GLN A 117 16.68 -10.49 -14.05
CA GLN A 117 15.68 -10.44 -15.11
C GLN A 117 14.66 -9.36 -14.80
N SER A 118 14.55 -8.35 -15.66
CA SER A 118 13.66 -7.21 -15.45
C SER A 118 12.18 -7.60 -15.47
N ALA A 119 11.40 -6.96 -14.60
CA ALA A 119 9.95 -7.03 -14.61
C ALA A 119 9.37 -6.04 -15.64
N THR A 120 8.37 -6.50 -16.39
CA THR A 120 7.58 -5.65 -17.30
C THR A 120 6.14 -5.62 -16.83
N LEU A 121 5.62 -4.44 -16.52
CA LEU A 121 4.21 -4.28 -16.16
C LEU A 121 3.32 -4.59 -17.37
N LEU A 122 2.41 -5.55 -17.22
CA LEU A 122 1.47 -5.98 -18.26
C LEU A 122 0.11 -5.31 -18.13
N SER A 123 -0.39 -5.20 -16.90
CA SER A 123 -1.71 -4.61 -16.65
C SER A 123 -1.85 -4.10 -15.23
N ILE A 124 -2.78 -3.16 -15.06
CA ILE A 124 -3.26 -2.70 -13.77
C ILE A 124 -4.77 -2.87 -13.77
N GLN A 125 -5.28 -3.45 -12.69
CA GLN A 125 -6.69 -3.51 -12.39
C GLN A 125 -6.94 -2.72 -11.13
N LYS A 126 -7.62 -1.59 -11.25
CA LYS A 126 -8.11 -0.84 -10.10
C LYS A 126 -9.40 -1.49 -9.61
N CYS A 127 -9.48 -1.72 -8.32
CA CYS A 127 -10.65 -2.26 -7.66
C CYS A 127 -11.35 -1.15 -6.88
N ASN A 128 -12.68 -1.20 -6.87
CA ASN A 128 -13.45 -0.36 -5.98
C ASN A 128 -13.72 -1.17 -4.70
N PHE A 129 -13.46 -0.63 -3.52
CA PHE A 129 -13.71 -1.33 -2.26
C PHE A 129 -15.17 -1.84 -2.11
N GLN A 130 -16.11 -1.21 -2.81
CA GLN A 130 -17.54 -1.56 -2.82
C GLN A 130 -17.93 -2.57 -3.91
N PHE A 131 -17.14 -2.73 -4.98
CA PHE A 131 -17.42 -3.66 -6.08
C PHE A 131 -16.29 -4.68 -6.22
N ASN A 132 -16.65 -5.96 -6.17
CA ASN A 132 -15.73 -7.09 -6.35
C ASN A 132 -14.64 -6.80 -7.40
N CYS A 133 -13.37 -7.01 -7.05
CA CYS A 133 -12.32 -7.09 -8.06
C CYS A 133 -12.69 -8.18 -9.06
N TYR A 134 -12.59 -7.89 -10.36
CA TYR A 134 -12.68 -8.92 -11.40
C TYR A 134 -11.77 -10.10 -11.03
N ASN A 135 -12.38 -11.25 -10.79
CA ASN A 135 -11.78 -12.54 -10.45
C ASN A 135 -10.91 -12.60 -9.19
N SER A 136 -11.00 -11.64 -8.25
CA SER A 136 -10.28 -11.76 -6.98
C SER A 136 -11.06 -11.33 -5.75
N ASN A 137 -10.91 -12.07 -4.66
CA ASN A 137 -11.44 -11.69 -3.34
C ASN A 137 -10.44 -12.00 -2.23
N LEU A 138 -10.39 -11.13 -1.22
CA LEU A 138 -9.68 -11.38 0.02
C LEU A 138 -10.66 -11.96 1.04
N ASP A 139 -10.44 -13.21 1.42
CA ASP A 139 -11.23 -13.91 2.44
C ASP A 139 -10.41 -14.08 3.72
N PHE A 140 -11.05 -13.92 4.86
CA PHE A 140 -10.47 -14.21 6.17
C PHE A 140 -11.24 -15.34 6.85
N ASP A 141 -10.53 -16.43 7.17
CA ASP A 141 -11.04 -17.53 7.97
C ASP A 141 -10.70 -17.26 9.44
N SER A 142 -11.70 -16.81 10.18
CA SER A 142 -11.57 -16.42 11.59
C SER A 142 -11.36 -17.62 12.54
N LEU A 143 -11.75 -18.83 12.14
CA LEU A 143 -11.57 -20.05 12.93
C LEU A 143 -10.12 -20.52 12.86
N ASN A 144 -9.54 -20.49 11.67
CA ASN A 144 -8.16 -20.93 11.43
C ASN A 144 -7.13 -19.79 11.49
N ASN A 145 -7.58 -18.54 11.67
CA ASN A 145 -6.75 -17.34 11.66
C ASN A 145 -5.90 -17.19 10.39
N THR A 146 -6.51 -17.49 9.24
CA THR A 146 -5.83 -17.53 7.93
C THR A 146 -6.52 -16.64 6.92
N SER A 147 -5.74 -15.79 6.25
CA SER A 147 -6.19 -14.99 5.10
C SER A 147 -5.85 -15.67 3.78
N TYR A 148 -6.75 -15.55 2.80
CA TYR A 148 -6.59 -16.11 1.48
C TYR A 148 -7.00 -15.12 0.40
N ILE A 149 -6.27 -15.13 -0.72
CA ILE A 149 -6.80 -14.64 -1.99
C ILE A 149 -7.47 -15.80 -2.71
N LYS A 150 -8.68 -15.57 -3.18
CA LYS A 150 -9.24 -16.32 -4.30
C LYS A 150 -8.86 -15.58 -5.58
N PHE A 151 -8.20 -16.25 -6.53
CA PHE A 151 -7.88 -15.70 -7.85
C PHE A 151 -8.09 -16.79 -8.90
N ASP A 152 -8.95 -16.55 -9.90
CA ASP A 152 -9.26 -17.52 -10.97
C ASP A 152 -9.50 -18.97 -10.46
N ASN A 153 -10.29 -19.09 -9.38
CA ASN A 153 -10.61 -20.35 -8.65
C ASN A 153 -9.46 -21.01 -7.86
N GLU A 154 -8.29 -20.39 -7.80
CA GLU A 154 -7.21 -20.80 -6.90
C GLU A 154 -7.33 -20.10 -5.55
N LYS A 155 -7.08 -20.85 -4.47
CA LYS A 155 -7.04 -20.33 -3.10
C LYS A 155 -5.58 -20.24 -2.67
N ILE A 156 -5.08 -19.02 -2.50
CA ILE A 156 -3.69 -18.72 -2.17
C ILE A 156 -3.63 -18.24 -0.73
N ASN A 157 -2.91 -18.95 0.13
CA ASN A 157 -2.70 -18.54 1.52
C ASN A 157 -1.73 -17.35 1.57
N ILE A 158 -2.11 -16.31 2.29
CA ILE A 158 -1.28 -15.13 2.50
C ILE A 158 -0.70 -15.20 3.91
N SER A 159 0.37 -15.97 4.07
CA SER A 159 1.04 -16.17 5.36
C SER A 159 1.50 -14.86 6.00
N MET A 160 1.88 -13.86 5.18
CA MET A 160 2.31 -12.54 5.64
C MET A 160 1.23 -11.81 6.46
N LEU A 161 -0.06 -12.03 6.17
CA LEU A 161 -1.15 -11.46 6.96
C LEU A 161 -1.38 -12.24 8.25
N ASN A 162 -0.95 -13.50 8.31
CA ASN A 162 -1.25 -14.44 9.38
C ASN A 162 -0.26 -14.36 10.54
N ASP A 163 0.97 -13.89 10.28
CA ASP A 163 2.02 -13.78 11.28
C ASP A 163 1.83 -12.54 12.18
N THR A 164 1.73 -12.77 13.49
CA THR A 164 1.59 -11.75 14.53
C THR A 164 2.94 -11.15 14.95
N THR A 165 4.06 -11.73 14.51
CA THR A 165 5.43 -11.21 14.75
C THR A 165 5.89 -10.19 13.70
N MET A 166 5.01 -9.84 12.76
CA MET A 166 5.07 -8.64 11.93
C MET A 166 6.35 -8.50 11.11
N ASN A 167 6.35 -9.10 9.91
CA ASN A 167 7.09 -8.48 8.82
C ASN A 167 6.67 -7.01 8.75
N SER A 168 7.66 -6.12 8.70
CA SER A 168 7.57 -4.66 8.83
C SER A 168 6.45 -3.93 8.07
N LEU A 169 5.73 -4.59 7.16
CA LEU A 169 4.62 -4.06 6.38
C LEU A 169 3.32 -3.89 7.20
N SER A 170 3.07 -4.72 8.22
CA SER A 170 1.89 -4.61 9.09
C SER A 170 2.18 -3.93 10.43
N PHE A 171 3.45 -3.85 10.86
CA PHE A 171 3.84 -3.37 12.20
C PHE A 171 3.50 -1.92 12.43
N ASP A 172 3.87 -1.06 11.47
CA ASP A 172 3.62 0.37 11.54
C ASP A 172 2.11 0.66 11.54
N PHE A 173 1.32 -0.18 10.85
CA PHE A 173 -0.14 -0.12 10.83
C PHE A 173 -0.77 -0.42 12.20
N LEU A 174 -0.40 -1.54 12.84
CA LEU A 174 -0.94 -1.88 14.17
C LEU A 174 -0.46 -0.90 15.25
N GLN A 175 0.73 -0.30 15.10
CA GLN A 175 1.18 0.77 15.99
C GLN A 175 0.38 2.05 15.79
N HIS A 176 0.07 2.44 14.56
CA HIS A 176 -0.72 3.62 14.27
C HIS A 176 -2.10 3.55 14.92
N LEU A 177 -2.79 2.41 14.76
CA LEU A 177 -4.10 2.17 15.35
C LEU A 177 -4.12 2.13 16.88
N LYS A 178 -3.09 1.57 17.52
CA LYS A 178 -2.93 1.61 18.99
C LYS A 178 -2.73 3.02 19.54
N GLY A 179 -2.38 3.99 18.69
CA GLY A 179 -2.17 5.39 19.08
C GLY A 179 -3.44 6.22 19.19
N PHE A 180 -4.59 5.76 18.66
CA PHE A 180 -5.83 6.55 18.61
C PHE A 180 -6.89 6.17 19.64
N ASP A 181 -6.92 4.93 20.13
CA ASP A 181 -7.84 4.51 21.19
C ASP A 181 -7.29 3.27 21.94
N ASP A 182 -7.67 3.10 23.21
CA ASP A 182 -7.48 1.88 24.03
C ASP A 182 -8.23 0.64 23.47
N ILE A 183 -8.63 0.69 22.20
CA ILE A 183 -9.25 -0.42 21.50
C ILE A 183 -8.14 -1.41 21.16
N ILE A 184 -8.20 -2.57 21.80
CA ILE A 184 -7.50 -3.76 21.34
C ILE A 184 -8.13 -4.13 19.98
N ILE A 185 -7.65 -3.50 18.91
CA ILE A 185 -7.93 -3.96 17.54
C ILE A 185 -7.16 -5.28 17.43
N ASP A 186 -7.84 -6.36 17.76
CA ASP A 186 -7.38 -7.72 17.50
C ASP A 186 -7.07 -7.81 16.00
N ALA A 187 -5.96 -8.44 15.64
CA ALA A 187 -5.53 -8.66 14.26
C ALA A 187 -6.67 -9.26 13.39
N LYS A 188 -7.64 -9.93 14.02
CA LYS A 188 -8.88 -10.42 13.40
C LYS A 188 -9.77 -9.31 12.85
N LEU A 189 -10.01 -8.23 13.62
CA LEU A 189 -10.84 -7.11 13.19
C LEU A 189 -10.14 -6.37 12.03
N PHE A 190 -8.83 -6.18 12.14
CA PHE A 190 -8.02 -5.61 11.05
C PHE A 190 -8.17 -6.38 9.73
N ARG A 191 -7.99 -7.71 9.75
CA ARG A 191 -8.09 -8.52 8.52
C ARG A 191 -9.49 -8.46 7.89
N SER A 192 -10.53 -8.23 8.70
CA SER A 192 -11.91 -8.15 8.22
C SER A 192 -12.27 -6.85 7.50
N ILE A 193 -11.52 -5.77 7.75
CA ILE A 193 -11.77 -4.45 7.14
C ILE A 193 -10.90 -4.18 5.90
N LEU A 194 -9.98 -5.09 5.58
CA LEU A 194 -9.14 -4.98 4.38
C LEU A 194 -9.92 -5.28 3.10
N GLY A 195 -9.65 -4.49 2.08
CA GLY A 195 -10.11 -4.73 0.71
C GLY A 195 -8.93 -4.68 -0.26
N ILE A 196 -9.09 -5.33 -1.41
CA ILE A 196 -8.14 -5.20 -2.51
C ILE A 196 -8.45 -3.88 -3.23
N ALA A 197 -7.48 -2.98 -3.26
CA ALA A 197 -7.57 -1.68 -3.91
C ALA A 197 -7.08 -1.73 -5.37
N SER A 198 -6.06 -2.54 -5.64
CA SER A 198 -5.60 -2.80 -6.99
C SER A 198 -4.83 -4.11 -7.12
N ILE A 199 -4.71 -4.57 -8.36
CA ILE A 199 -3.88 -5.71 -8.75
C ILE A 199 -3.00 -5.27 -9.92
N ARG A 200 -1.69 -5.47 -9.78
CA ARG A 200 -0.70 -5.20 -10.83
C ARG A 200 -0.09 -6.51 -11.31
N GLU A 201 -0.11 -6.74 -12.61
CA GLU A 201 0.45 -7.94 -13.23
C GLU A 201 1.75 -7.59 -13.94
N TYR A 202 2.83 -8.31 -13.61
CA TYR A 202 4.15 -8.16 -14.20
C TYR A 202 4.60 -9.45 -14.86
N GLN A 203 5.31 -9.34 -15.98
CA GLN A 203 6.06 -10.43 -16.61
C GLN A 203 7.52 -10.38 -16.16
N ILE A 204 8.06 -11.50 -15.68
CA ILE A 204 9.49 -11.67 -15.39
C ILE A 204 9.96 -12.97 -16.04
N GLY A 205 10.78 -12.86 -17.10
CA GLY A 205 11.13 -14.04 -17.89
C GLY A 205 9.88 -14.72 -18.43
N THR A 206 9.66 -15.99 -18.06
CA THR A 206 8.45 -16.76 -18.40
C THR A 206 7.37 -16.76 -17.33
N GLU A 207 7.62 -16.14 -16.17
CA GLU A 207 6.70 -16.16 -15.04
C GLU A 207 5.89 -14.87 -14.95
N LYS A 208 4.66 -15.00 -14.41
CA LYS A 208 3.80 -13.86 -14.08
C LYS A 208 3.86 -13.59 -12.59
N LEU A 209 4.09 -12.35 -12.21
CA LEU A 209 4.04 -11.87 -10.84
C LEU A 209 2.79 -11.02 -10.66
N LEU A 210 1.98 -11.32 -9.67
CA LEU A 210 0.87 -10.48 -9.24
C LEU A 210 1.26 -9.73 -7.98
N VAL A 211 1.02 -8.42 -7.96
CA VAL A 211 1.17 -7.57 -6.78
C VAL A 211 -0.19 -6.99 -6.42
N TYR A 212 -0.62 -7.27 -5.21
CA TYR A 212 -1.90 -6.82 -4.66
C TYR A 212 -1.66 -5.64 -3.74
N HIS A 213 -2.40 -4.56 -3.96
CA HIS A 213 -2.50 -3.45 -3.03
C HIS A 213 -3.72 -3.64 -2.13
N LEU A 214 -3.52 -3.69 -0.82
CA LEU A 214 -4.59 -3.72 0.17
C LEU A 214 -4.73 -2.36 0.84
N GLY A 215 -5.97 -2.01 1.17
CA GLY A 215 -6.30 -0.82 1.95
C GLY A 215 -7.53 -1.04 2.81
N ASN A 216 -7.77 -0.14 3.76
CA ASN A 216 -9.01 -0.13 4.54
C ASN A 216 -10.21 0.21 3.63
N ARG A 217 -11.30 -0.55 3.80
CA ARG A 217 -12.59 -0.27 3.15
C ARG A 217 -13.22 0.96 3.81
N ASP A 218 -12.96 2.15 3.30
CA ASP A 218 -13.82 3.29 3.61
C ASP A 218 -15.02 3.27 2.67
N ASP A 219 -16.23 3.33 3.23
CA ASP A 219 -17.51 3.41 2.53
C ASP A 219 -17.70 4.78 1.85
N ILE A 220 -16.82 5.14 0.92
CA ILE A 220 -16.95 6.36 0.14
C ILE A 220 -17.54 6.02 -1.22
N HIS A 221 -18.65 6.69 -1.53
CA HIS A 221 -19.32 6.69 -2.83
C HIS A 221 -18.40 7.25 -3.94
N VAL A 222 -17.50 6.42 -4.47
CA VAL A 222 -16.81 6.72 -5.73
C VAL A 222 -17.76 6.36 -6.87
N ILE A 223 -18.05 7.37 -7.68
CA ILE A 223 -18.88 7.30 -8.89
C ILE A 223 -18.44 6.12 -9.75
N GLU A 224 -19.43 5.35 -10.24
CA GLU A 224 -19.29 4.19 -11.11
C GLU A 224 -18.17 4.35 -12.15
N ASP A 225 -17.07 3.65 -11.94
CA ASP A 225 -16.28 3.15 -13.06
C ASP A 225 -16.16 1.65 -12.86
N ASN A 226 -16.90 0.90 -13.67
CA ASN A 226 -16.88 -0.56 -13.66
C ASN A 226 -15.42 -1.03 -13.72
N SER A 227 -15.02 -1.93 -12.82
CA SER A 227 -13.66 -2.44 -12.74
C SER A 227 -13.21 -2.95 -14.12
N LYS A 228 -12.34 -2.20 -14.80
CA LYS A 228 -11.80 -2.56 -16.12
C LYS A 228 -10.33 -2.87 -15.97
N LYS A 229 -9.95 -4.06 -16.42
CA LYS A 229 -8.54 -4.42 -16.60
C LYS A 229 -7.98 -3.58 -17.75
N GLU A 230 -7.01 -2.73 -17.44
CA GLU A 230 -6.34 -1.93 -18.46
C GLU A 230 -5.08 -2.66 -18.94
N LYS A 231 -5.04 -3.01 -20.24
CA LYS A 231 -3.83 -3.56 -20.87
C LYS A 231 -2.86 -2.43 -21.15
N ILE A 232 -1.61 -2.60 -20.74
CA ILE A 232 -0.56 -1.58 -20.91
C ILE A 232 0.35 -2.02 -22.07
N PRO A 233 0.31 -1.33 -23.22
CA PRO A 233 1.02 -1.78 -24.43
C PRO A 233 2.52 -1.49 -24.42
N LYS A 234 3.06 -0.76 -23.41
CA LYS A 234 4.49 -0.41 -23.31
C LYS A 234 4.89 -0.03 -21.88
N PHE A 235 6.16 -0.17 -21.52
CA PHE A 235 6.70 0.34 -20.25
C PHE A 235 6.33 1.82 -20.08
N ASP A 236 5.56 2.11 -19.03
CA ASP A 236 5.07 3.44 -18.68
C ASP A 236 5.34 3.65 -17.18
N LEU A 237 6.36 4.43 -16.90
CA LEU A 237 6.87 4.64 -15.54
C LEU A 237 5.83 5.32 -14.64
N LYS A 238 5.05 6.25 -15.19
CA LYS A 238 3.97 6.92 -14.44
C LYS A 238 2.89 5.94 -14.01
N ARG A 239 2.61 4.93 -14.84
CA ARG A 239 1.68 3.84 -14.50
C ARG A 239 2.28 2.85 -13.51
N ILE A 240 3.59 2.75 -13.39
CA ILE A 240 4.23 1.94 -12.35
C ILE A 240 4.15 2.67 -11.00
N THR A 241 4.33 3.99 -11.00
CA THR A 241 4.50 4.82 -9.80
C THR A 241 3.25 5.59 -9.38
N TYR A 242 2.11 5.39 -10.05
CA TYR A 242 0.86 6.12 -9.80
C TYR A 242 0.47 6.15 -8.32
N PRO A 243 -0.08 7.28 -7.84
CA PRO A 243 -0.67 7.36 -6.51
C PRO A 243 -1.98 6.57 -6.52
N GLU A 244 -2.15 5.71 -5.52
CA GLU A 244 -3.49 5.19 -5.24
C GLU A 244 -4.28 6.24 -4.47
N ASN A 245 -5.60 6.17 -4.55
CA ASN A 245 -6.44 7.04 -3.74
C ASN A 245 -6.27 6.66 -2.27
N VAL A 246 -5.46 7.42 -1.54
CA VAL A 246 -5.26 7.26 -0.11
C VAL A 246 -6.32 8.08 0.61
N ASN A 247 -7.33 7.40 1.15
CA ASN A 247 -8.38 8.03 1.94
C ASN A 247 -7.84 8.57 3.28
N TYR A 248 -8.65 9.41 3.93
CA TYR A 248 -8.39 9.94 5.27
C TYR A 248 -8.32 8.77 6.25
N HIS A 249 -7.27 8.65 7.07
CA HIS A 249 -7.08 7.52 8.00
C HIS A 249 -6.95 6.15 7.34
N SER A 250 -6.44 6.10 6.10
CA SER A 250 -6.18 4.82 5.43
C SER A 250 -4.74 4.38 5.62
N ASP A 251 -4.57 3.08 5.73
CA ASP A 251 -3.27 2.47 5.68
C ASP A 251 -3.29 1.37 4.64
N ASN A 252 -2.26 1.39 3.81
CA ASN A 252 -2.25 0.57 2.61
C ASN A 252 -0.91 -0.11 2.45
N PHE A 253 -0.92 -1.36 2.00
CA PHE A 253 0.32 -2.11 1.80
C PHE A 253 0.21 -3.09 0.65
N ASP A 254 1.37 -3.42 0.07
CA ASP A 254 1.49 -4.38 -1.02
C ASP A 254 1.94 -5.77 -0.54
N PHE A 255 1.53 -6.79 -1.28
CA PHE A 255 2.13 -8.12 -1.25
C PHE A 255 2.10 -8.78 -2.64
N TRP A 256 2.82 -9.88 -2.83
CA TRP A 256 3.08 -10.40 -4.18
C TRP A 256 3.15 -11.93 -4.24
N PHE A 257 2.72 -12.54 -5.33
CA PHE A 257 2.98 -13.96 -5.56
C PHE A 257 3.17 -14.25 -7.05
N TYR A 258 3.91 -15.32 -7.34
CA TYR A 258 4.06 -15.81 -8.71
C TYR A 258 2.83 -16.62 -9.10
N HIS A 259 2.14 -16.18 -10.15
CA HIS A 259 1.05 -16.93 -10.75
C HIS A 259 1.63 -18.03 -11.64
N ARG A 260 1.31 -19.29 -11.32
CA ARG A 260 1.69 -20.44 -12.12
C ARG A 260 0.55 -20.75 -13.07
N GLU A 261 0.73 -20.50 -14.36
CA GLU A 261 -0.20 -21.02 -15.35
C GLU A 261 -0.17 -22.55 -15.28
N LYS A 262 -1.33 -23.18 -15.02
CA LYS A 262 -1.46 -24.64 -15.11
C LYS A 262 -1.16 -25.05 -16.55
N LYS A 263 -0.09 -25.83 -16.72
CA LYS A 263 0.18 -26.55 -17.98
C LYS A 263 -0.81 -27.68 -18.19
#